data_AF-A0AAD9KKV3-F1
#
_entry.id   AF-A0AAD9KKV3-F1
#
_cell.length_a   1.000
_cell.length_b   1.000
_cell.length_c   1.000
_cell.angle_alpha   90.00
_cell.angle_beta   90.00
_cell.angle_gamma   90.00
#
_symmetry.space_group_name_H-M   'P 1'
#
loop_
_entity.id
_entity.type
_entity.pdbx_description
1 polymer ?
#
loop_
_entity_poly.entity_id
_entity_poly.type
_entity_poly.pdbx_seq_one_letter_code
_entity_poly.pdbx_strand_id
1 'polypeptide(L)'
;MFGFAPSTWKWSQEKISTLFYHHGLFCASHPFGVMTLVICIVLFTCYPLTRLPLPGNAPLQFTTPIEGYKIPPRIPPNPAEGPNEGEDHRLPRWYLGPPVAYVQQIVVKATVSPWQQKQLIPIDAFRGPLKTVFALLEDINNFQFGDREHSVSVADYCLHVSETTMKKMPQGMLPEYGCLIVSPAFFWNKDINKFSADGEIINTIYRDLRPPFSTPPSLRDILFGVVWKETGVKRFYLRNRQRVISFAVTIVFKKYDQRFMAALRDKLQVAHPLSLTFNNSEVDHLAHVHFRAINHFVEYTPLMVSYVLLFLYIYFSVRKIEMVKSKWGLAFSAVVTVIASLLMSVSLCLSFGLTPSLNGSEIFPYLVVIIGLENVLVMTKSIVSTPIQLDVKLRVAQGRMTTEVVPR
;
A
#
# COMPACT_ATOMS: atom_id res chain seq x y z
N MET A 1 34.29 -25.49 -8.93
CA MET A 1 34.65 -26.18 -10.18
C MET A 1 33.79 -27.44 -10.28
N PHE A 2 32.52 -27.31 -10.68
CA PHE A 2 31.61 -28.44 -10.86
C PHE A 2 31.54 -28.76 -12.35
N GLY A 3 32.33 -29.73 -12.80
CA GLY A 3 32.27 -30.23 -14.18
C GLY A 3 31.17 -31.27 -14.31
N PHE A 4 30.00 -30.88 -14.82
CA PHE A 4 29.02 -31.84 -15.32
C PHE A 4 29.59 -32.54 -16.56
N ALA A 5 29.50 -33.88 -16.60
CA ALA A 5 29.99 -34.67 -17.72
C ALA A 5 29.28 -34.27 -19.04
N PRO A 6 30.02 -34.08 -20.16
CA PRO A 6 29.46 -33.53 -21.39
C PRO A 6 28.40 -34.40 -22.08
N SER A 7 28.29 -35.69 -21.73
CA SER A 7 27.30 -36.61 -22.31
C SER A 7 25.90 -36.49 -21.68
N THR A 8 25.80 -36.25 -20.37
CA THR A 8 24.50 -36.05 -19.70
C THR A 8 23.89 -34.71 -20.08
N TRP A 9 24.72 -33.68 -20.26
CA TRP A 9 24.29 -32.38 -20.78
C TRP A 9 23.68 -32.51 -22.18
N LYS A 10 24.35 -33.20 -23.11
CA LYS A 10 23.83 -33.41 -24.48
C LYS A 10 22.50 -34.18 -24.50
N TRP A 11 22.36 -35.21 -23.67
CA TRP A 11 21.11 -35.97 -23.57
C TRP A 11 19.96 -35.15 -23.00
N SER A 12 20.22 -34.31 -21.99
CA SER A 12 19.23 -33.37 -21.45
C SER A 12 18.82 -32.32 -22.50
N GLN A 13 19.77 -31.80 -23.26
CA GLN A 13 19.52 -30.85 -24.35
C GLN A 13 18.64 -31.47 -25.45
N GLU A 14 18.89 -32.71 -25.86
CA GLU A 14 18.07 -33.43 -26.85
C GLU A 14 16.62 -33.63 -26.36
N LYS A 15 16.43 -34.00 -25.09
CA LYS A 15 15.08 -34.14 -24.51
C LYS A 15 14.32 -32.82 -24.44
N ILE A 16 14.99 -31.75 -24.01
CA ILE A 16 14.43 -30.41 -23.94
C ILE A 16 14.04 -29.93 -25.35
N SER A 17 14.89 -30.19 -26.34
CA SER A 17 14.64 -29.84 -27.73
C SER A 17 13.41 -30.55 -28.30
N THR A 18 13.27 -31.84 -28.02
CA THR A 18 12.14 -32.66 -28.46
C THR A 18 10.84 -32.18 -27.81
N LEU A 19 10.87 -31.84 -26.52
CA LEU A 19 9.74 -31.31 -25.78
C LEU A 19 9.25 -29.97 -26.38
N PHE A 20 10.16 -29.03 -26.63
CA PHE A 20 9.81 -27.74 -27.20
C PHE A 20 9.34 -27.82 -28.65
N TYR A 21 9.85 -28.78 -29.42
CA TYR A 21 9.36 -29.09 -30.75
C TYR A 21 7.89 -29.57 -30.71
N HIS A 22 7.58 -30.55 -29.86
CA HIS A 22 6.20 -31.02 -29.70
C HIS A 22 5.25 -29.93 -29.18
N HIS A 23 5.71 -29.12 -28.23
CA HIS A 23 4.95 -27.99 -27.71
C HIS A 23 4.68 -26.94 -28.82
N GLY A 24 5.70 -26.58 -29.60
CA GLY A 24 5.57 -25.66 -30.73
C GLY A 24 4.61 -26.17 -31.80
N LEU A 25 4.66 -27.47 -32.12
CA LEU A 25 3.75 -28.12 -33.05
C LEU A 25 2.31 -28.12 -32.55
N PHE A 26 2.09 -28.34 -31.25
CA PHE A 26 0.77 -28.26 -30.61
C PHE A 26 0.20 -26.84 -30.70
N CYS A 27 0.98 -25.82 -30.37
CA CYS A 27 0.58 -24.41 -30.50
C CYS A 27 0.24 -24.02 -31.94
N ALA A 28 1.01 -24.50 -32.92
CA ALA A 28 0.76 -24.21 -34.33
C ALA A 28 -0.46 -24.98 -34.89
N SER A 29 -0.79 -26.13 -34.31
CA SER A 29 -1.93 -26.95 -34.73
C SER A 29 -3.27 -26.45 -34.16
N HIS A 30 -3.25 -25.85 -32.96
CA HIS A 30 -4.46 -25.34 -32.27
C HIS A 30 -4.33 -23.87 -31.84
N PRO A 31 -4.13 -22.92 -32.77
CA PRO A 31 -3.81 -21.53 -32.43
C PRO A 31 -4.94 -20.83 -31.65
N PHE A 32 -6.19 -20.99 -32.05
CA PHE A 32 -7.32 -20.32 -31.39
C PHE A 32 -7.54 -20.83 -29.96
N GLY A 33 -7.44 -22.14 -29.72
CA GLY A 33 -7.60 -22.72 -28.39
C GLY A 33 -6.52 -22.25 -27.42
N VAL A 34 -5.26 -22.22 -27.88
CA VAL A 34 -4.13 -21.73 -27.08
C VAL A 34 -4.26 -20.23 -26.79
N MET A 35 -4.64 -19.41 -27.77
CA MET A 35 -4.82 -17.97 -27.57
C MET A 35 -5.92 -17.67 -26.54
N THR A 36 -7.08 -18.34 -26.63
CA THR A 36 -8.17 -18.16 -25.66
C THR A 36 -7.73 -18.57 -24.26
N LEU A 37 -7.03 -19.71 -24.12
CA LEU A 37 -6.49 -20.16 -22.84
C LEU A 37 -5.54 -19.13 -22.22
N VAL A 38 -4.59 -18.61 -23.01
CA VAL A 38 -3.63 -17.60 -22.55
C VAL A 38 -4.35 -16.32 -22.13
N ILE A 39 -5.33 -15.84 -22.91
CA ILE A 39 -6.12 -14.65 -22.54
C ILE A 39 -6.86 -14.87 -21.22
N CYS A 40 -7.48 -16.03 -21.01
CA CYS A 40 -8.16 -16.36 -19.76
C CYS A 40 -7.18 -16.36 -18.56
N ILE A 41 -5.99 -16.94 -18.72
CA ILE A 41 -4.95 -16.94 -17.69
C ILE A 41 -4.51 -15.51 -17.36
N VAL A 42 -4.24 -14.69 -18.38
CA VAL A 42 -3.86 -13.28 -18.20
C VAL A 42 -4.97 -12.51 -17.46
N LEU A 43 -6.24 -12.67 -17.86
CA LEU A 43 -7.35 -11.97 -17.21
C LEU A 43 -7.55 -12.42 -15.76
N PHE A 44 -7.46 -13.72 -15.48
CA PHE A 44 -7.57 -14.27 -14.13
C PHE A 44 -6.43 -13.78 -13.23
N THR A 45 -5.20 -13.85 -13.72
CA THR A 45 -4.02 -13.41 -12.97
C THR A 45 -3.98 -11.89 -12.81
N CYS A 46 -4.48 -11.09 -13.76
CA CYS A 46 -4.56 -9.64 -13.65
C CYS A 46 -5.78 -9.14 -12.86
N TYR A 47 -6.76 -9.99 -12.53
CA TYR A 47 -7.96 -9.61 -11.77
C TYR A 47 -7.65 -8.84 -10.46
N PRO A 48 -6.68 -9.25 -9.62
CA PRO A 48 -6.29 -8.52 -8.42
C PRO A 48 -5.89 -7.05 -8.66
N LEU A 49 -5.36 -6.69 -9.84
CA LEU A 49 -5.01 -5.30 -10.15
C LEU A 49 -6.23 -4.37 -10.14
N THR A 50 -7.42 -4.87 -10.51
CA THR A 50 -8.64 -4.06 -10.57
C THR A 50 -9.13 -3.61 -9.20
N ARG A 51 -8.65 -4.25 -8.13
CA ARG A 51 -8.98 -3.92 -6.74
C ARG A 51 -7.88 -3.14 -6.02
N LEU A 52 -6.81 -2.80 -6.72
CA LEU A 52 -5.76 -1.98 -6.13
C LEU A 52 -6.25 -0.55 -6.02
N PRO A 53 -6.14 0.09 -4.83
CA PRO A 53 -5.96 1.52 -4.84
C PRO A 53 -4.69 1.77 -5.67
N LEU A 54 -4.80 2.52 -6.76
CA LEU A 54 -3.63 2.95 -7.53
C LEU A 54 -2.56 3.41 -6.52
N PRO A 55 -1.27 3.02 -6.68
CA PRO A 55 -0.20 3.42 -5.77
C PRO A 55 -0.04 4.94 -5.83
N GLY A 56 -0.91 5.65 -5.14
CA GLY A 56 -0.97 7.08 -5.06
C GLY A 56 -0.16 7.50 -3.85
N ASN A 57 0.85 8.33 -4.10
CA ASN A 57 1.61 9.10 -3.12
C ASN A 57 1.87 8.34 -1.80
N ALA A 58 2.61 7.23 -1.87
CA ALA A 58 3.09 6.62 -0.63
C ALA A 58 3.92 7.67 0.13
N PRO A 59 3.65 7.87 1.43
CA PRO A 59 4.32 8.90 2.18
C PRO A 59 5.81 8.58 2.35
N LEU A 60 6.64 9.61 2.26
CA LEU A 60 8.04 9.53 2.69
C LEU A 60 8.07 9.67 4.20
N GLN A 61 8.81 8.78 4.87
CA GLN A 61 8.92 8.78 6.33
C GLN A 61 10.37 9.07 6.76
N PHE A 62 10.51 9.89 7.80
CA PHE A 62 11.78 10.16 8.47
C PHE A 62 11.54 10.25 9.98
N THR A 63 12.44 9.73 10.81
CA THR A 63 12.26 9.72 12.27
C THR A 63 13.32 10.55 12.96
N THR A 64 12.91 11.32 13.97
CA THR A 64 13.81 12.06 14.85
C THR A 64 13.49 11.72 16.31
N PRO A 65 14.43 11.83 17.26
CA PRO A 65 14.10 11.78 18.68
C PRO A 65 13.12 12.91 19.06
N ILE A 66 12.23 12.66 20.03
CA ILE A 66 11.28 13.66 20.54
C ILE A 66 11.99 14.71 21.40
N GLU A 67 12.98 14.30 22.19
CA GLU A 67 13.70 15.20 23.09
C GLU A 67 14.45 16.29 22.30
N GLY A 68 14.17 17.54 22.63
CA GLY A 68 14.81 18.68 21.97
C GLY A 68 14.31 18.95 20.56
N TYR A 69 13.16 18.38 20.16
CA TYR A 69 12.55 18.65 18.86
C TYR A 69 12.39 20.15 18.62
N LYS A 70 12.90 20.61 17.48
CA LYS A 70 12.75 21.97 16.98
C LYS A 70 12.26 21.93 15.54
N ILE A 71 11.48 22.94 15.18
CA ILE A 71 10.99 23.10 13.80
C ILE A 71 12.21 23.27 12.87
N PRO A 72 12.32 22.50 11.78
CA PRO A 72 13.44 22.63 10.87
C PRO A 72 13.44 23.99 10.17
N PRO A 73 14.61 24.53 9.81
CA PRO A 73 14.72 25.79 9.11
C PRO A 73 14.01 25.71 7.74
N ARG A 74 13.52 26.87 7.25
CA ARG A 74 12.86 26.96 5.94
C ARG A 74 13.84 26.96 4.77
N ILE A 75 15.11 27.25 5.03
CA ILE A 75 16.16 27.37 4.04
C ILE A 75 17.06 26.15 4.22
N PRO A 76 17.39 25.41 3.14
CA PRO A 76 18.38 24.33 3.23
C PRO A 76 19.73 24.91 3.69
N PRO A 77 20.50 24.21 4.53
CA PRO A 77 21.79 24.70 5.00
C PRO A 77 22.69 25.06 3.81
N ASN A 78 23.38 26.20 3.92
CA ASN A 78 24.25 26.70 2.87
C ASN A 78 25.41 25.70 2.68
N PRO A 79 25.70 25.23 1.45
CA PRO A 79 26.82 24.32 1.21
C PRO A 79 28.21 24.94 1.48
N ALA A 80 28.27 26.24 1.78
CA ALA A 80 29.49 26.99 2.10
C ALA A 80 29.81 27.01 3.60
N GLU A 81 28.88 26.65 4.47
CA GLU A 81 29.18 26.33 5.87
C GLU A 81 29.59 24.87 5.90
N GLY A 82 30.88 24.62 6.15
CA GLY A 82 31.42 23.26 6.23
C GLY A 82 30.60 22.38 7.16
N PRO A 83 30.62 21.05 6.98
CA PRO A 83 29.82 20.14 7.80
C PRO A 83 30.20 20.37 9.26
N ASN A 84 29.29 20.93 10.05
CA ASN A 84 29.41 20.85 11.50
C ASN A 84 29.38 19.35 11.82
N GLU A 85 30.48 18.86 12.37
CA GLU A 85 30.73 17.45 12.65
C GLU A 85 29.57 16.85 13.45
N GLY A 86 28.71 16.05 12.79
CA GLY A 86 27.79 15.14 13.48
C GLY A 86 26.44 14.86 12.83
N GLU A 87 25.74 15.84 12.25
CA GLU A 87 24.27 15.70 12.04
C GLU A 87 23.76 15.91 10.60
N ASP A 88 24.53 16.53 9.70
CA ASP A 88 23.96 17.13 8.48
C ASP A 88 23.90 16.23 7.22
N HIS A 89 24.28 14.95 7.29
CA HIS A 89 24.17 14.01 6.17
C HIS A 89 22.93 13.10 6.22
N ARG A 90 22.07 13.26 7.23
CA ARG A 90 20.91 12.36 7.45
C ARG A 90 19.53 13.00 7.22
N LEU A 91 19.46 14.32 7.06
CA LEU A 91 18.18 15.03 6.95
C LEU A 91 17.64 15.00 5.50
N PRO A 92 16.38 14.59 5.27
CA PRO A 92 15.79 14.60 3.93
C PRO A 92 15.60 16.02 3.40
N ARG A 93 15.80 16.22 2.09
CA ARG A 93 15.62 17.53 1.43
C ARG A 93 14.22 18.14 1.57
N TRP A 94 13.21 17.32 1.80
CA TRP A 94 11.82 17.75 1.98
C TRP A 94 11.51 18.19 3.41
N TYR A 95 12.42 17.96 4.36
CA TYR A 95 12.25 18.27 5.78
C TYR A 95 12.59 19.74 6.06
N LEU A 96 11.77 20.65 5.55
CA LEU A 96 11.98 22.09 5.61
C LEU A 96 10.74 22.82 6.16
N GLY A 97 10.95 23.69 7.14
CA GLY A 97 9.90 24.49 7.75
C GLY A 97 8.93 23.73 8.67
N PRO A 98 7.93 24.42 9.22
CA PRO A 98 6.95 23.81 10.13
C PRO A 98 6.09 22.77 9.39
N PRO A 99 5.77 21.64 10.05
CA PRO A 99 4.81 20.67 9.51
C PRO A 99 3.41 21.30 9.42
N VAL A 100 2.58 20.74 8.55
CA VAL A 100 1.18 21.19 8.36
C VAL A 100 0.35 21.00 9.64
N ALA A 101 0.58 19.88 10.34
CA ALA A 101 -0.03 19.55 11.61
C ALA A 101 0.78 18.47 12.33
N TYR A 102 0.53 18.31 13.62
CA TYR A 102 1.07 17.23 14.45
C TYR A 102 -0.04 16.26 14.78
N VAL A 103 0.19 14.97 14.61
CA VAL A 103 -0.82 13.93 14.86
C VAL A 103 -0.44 13.16 16.10
N GLN A 104 -1.29 13.22 17.13
CA GLN A 104 -1.17 12.39 18.32
C GLN A 104 -2.22 11.29 18.28
N GLN A 105 -1.79 10.05 18.36
CA GLN A 105 -2.70 8.91 18.52
C GLN A 105 -2.59 8.34 19.94
N ILE A 106 -3.73 8.14 20.58
CA ILE A 106 -3.86 7.46 21.87
C ILE A 106 -4.50 6.12 21.58
N VAL A 107 -3.69 5.06 21.58
CA VAL A 107 -4.13 3.72 21.20
C VAL A 107 -4.61 2.97 22.44
N VAL A 108 -5.88 2.60 22.44
CA VAL A 108 -6.52 1.80 23.49
C VAL A 108 -6.60 0.35 23.03
N LYS A 109 -6.01 -0.55 23.81
CA LYS A 109 -6.08 -2.00 23.61
C LYS A 109 -6.77 -2.64 24.80
N ALA A 110 -7.99 -3.13 24.61
CA ALA A 110 -8.78 -3.76 25.65
C ALA A 110 -8.82 -5.28 25.44
N THR A 111 -8.34 -6.04 26.42
CA THR A 111 -8.48 -7.50 26.45
C THR A 111 -9.85 -7.88 26.98
N VAL A 112 -10.64 -8.58 26.17
CA VAL A 112 -11.95 -9.09 26.56
C VAL A 112 -11.80 -10.57 26.90
N SER A 113 -12.06 -10.93 28.16
CA SER A 113 -12.06 -12.31 28.62
C SER A 113 -13.30 -13.06 28.10
N PRO A 114 -13.22 -14.40 27.95
CA PRO A 114 -14.37 -15.21 27.56
C PRO A 114 -15.51 -15.03 28.58
N TRP A 115 -16.69 -14.67 28.10
CA TRP A 115 -17.86 -14.45 28.97
C TRP A 115 -18.61 -15.76 29.26
N GLN A 116 -19.32 -15.82 30.39
CA GLN A 116 -20.26 -16.91 30.62
C GLN A 116 -21.46 -16.74 29.69
N GLN A 117 -21.68 -17.70 28.78
CA GLN A 117 -22.71 -17.64 27.73
C GLN A 117 -24.15 -17.47 28.26
N LYS A 118 -24.39 -17.76 29.55
CA LYS A 118 -25.71 -17.67 30.18
C LYS A 118 -26.12 -16.26 30.60
N GLN A 119 -25.18 -15.31 30.71
CA GLN A 119 -25.45 -13.99 31.29
C GLN A 119 -25.17 -12.82 30.34
N LEU A 120 -24.39 -13.06 29.27
CA LEU A 120 -23.87 -12.00 28.41
C LEU A 120 -24.09 -12.35 26.94
N ILE A 121 -24.54 -11.36 26.17
CA ILE A 121 -24.66 -11.50 24.71
C ILE A 121 -23.31 -11.19 24.05
N PRO A 122 -23.03 -11.76 22.86
CA PRO A 122 -21.76 -11.56 22.17
C PRO A 122 -21.41 -10.09 21.85
N ILE A 123 -22.41 -9.19 21.84
CA ILE A 123 -22.23 -7.75 21.61
C ILE A 123 -21.68 -7.03 22.85
N ASP A 124 -21.90 -7.55 24.06
CA ASP A 124 -21.46 -6.92 25.32
C ASP A 124 -19.94 -6.90 25.43
N ALA A 125 -19.29 -7.87 24.79
CA ALA A 125 -17.85 -7.91 24.65
C ALA A 125 -17.26 -6.71 23.89
N PHE A 126 -18.05 -6.02 23.06
CA PHE A 126 -17.62 -4.78 22.40
C PHE A 126 -18.04 -3.54 23.18
N ARG A 127 -19.16 -3.60 23.91
CA ARG A 127 -19.69 -2.49 24.72
C ARG A 127 -18.69 -1.99 25.75
N GLY A 128 -18.12 -2.88 26.56
CA GLY A 128 -17.17 -2.52 27.61
C GLY A 128 -15.97 -1.73 27.06
N PRO A 129 -15.19 -2.29 26.13
CA PRO A 129 -14.07 -1.60 25.49
C PRO A 129 -14.47 -0.27 24.84
N LEU A 130 -15.53 -0.26 24.03
CA LEU A 130 -15.92 0.96 23.30
C LEU A 130 -16.43 2.05 24.24
N LYS A 131 -17.07 1.71 25.37
CA LYS A 131 -17.53 2.69 26.36
C LYS A 131 -16.38 3.55 26.90
N THR A 132 -15.16 2.99 27.00
CA THR A 132 -13.98 3.71 27.51
C THR A 132 -13.61 4.94 26.67
N VAL A 133 -14.00 4.97 25.38
CA VAL A 133 -13.73 6.11 24.50
C VAL A 133 -14.39 7.39 25.03
N PHE A 134 -15.57 7.31 25.62
CA PHE A 134 -16.32 8.48 26.09
C PHE A 134 -15.65 9.11 27.31
N ALA A 135 -15.24 8.28 28.27
CA ALA A 135 -14.46 8.74 29.43
C ALA A 135 -13.11 9.36 29.00
N LEU A 136 -12.42 8.71 28.06
CA LEU A 136 -11.17 9.22 27.52
C LEU A 136 -11.34 10.59 26.83
N LEU A 137 -12.40 10.77 26.04
CA LEU A 137 -12.71 12.06 25.42
C LEU A 137 -13.04 13.13 26.44
N GLU A 138 -13.75 12.78 27.52
CA GLU A 138 -14.05 13.70 28.62
C GLU A 138 -12.76 14.17 29.31
N ASP A 139 -11.85 13.24 29.63
CA ASP A 139 -10.56 13.56 30.24
C ASP A 139 -9.67 14.44 29.35
N ILE A 140 -9.68 14.20 28.04
CA ILE A 140 -8.97 15.01 27.04
C ILE A 140 -9.58 16.42 26.96
N ASN A 141 -10.91 16.53 26.86
CA ASN A 141 -11.58 17.83 26.73
C ASN A 141 -11.46 18.67 28.02
N ASN A 142 -11.45 18.02 29.18
CA ASN A 142 -11.29 18.67 30.48
C ASN A 142 -9.81 18.85 30.87
N PHE A 143 -8.87 18.57 29.96
CA PHE A 143 -7.45 18.78 30.21
C PHE A 143 -7.09 20.27 30.17
N GLN A 144 -6.46 20.74 31.25
CA GLN A 144 -5.88 22.07 31.37
C GLN A 144 -4.45 21.93 31.88
N PHE A 145 -3.55 22.73 31.32
CA PHE A 145 -2.14 22.78 31.66
C PHE A 145 -1.71 24.23 31.85
N GLY A 146 -0.89 24.51 32.86
CA GLY A 146 -0.41 25.87 33.17
C GLY A 146 -0.82 26.35 34.56
N ASP A 147 -0.45 27.59 34.87
CA ASP A 147 -0.70 28.21 36.15
C ASP A 147 -2.13 28.75 36.25
N ARG A 148 -2.57 29.12 37.46
CA ARG A 148 -3.93 29.63 37.73
C ARG A 148 -4.31 30.86 36.90
N GLU A 149 -3.33 31.65 36.43
CA GLU A 149 -3.56 32.82 35.59
C GLU A 149 -3.47 32.53 34.08
N HIS A 150 -2.76 31.48 33.69
CA HIS A 150 -2.53 31.11 32.29
C HIS A 150 -2.72 29.60 32.11
N SER A 151 -3.97 29.15 32.14
CA SER A 151 -4.32 27.78 31.79
C SER A 151 -4.57 27.67 30.27
N VAL A 152 -3.93 26.68 29.67
CA VAL A 152 -4.12 26.30 28.27
C VAL A 152 -4.78 24.93 28.20
N SER A 153 -5.71 24.80 27.28
CA SER A 153 -6.50 23.59 27.03
C SER A 153 -6.05 22.89 25.75
N VAL A 154 -6.56 21.68 25.51
CA VAL A 154 -6.37 20.97 24.24
C VAL A 154 -6.89 21.80 23.05
N ALA A 155 -7.96 22.56 23.24
CA ALA A 155 -8.55 23.39 22.19
C ALA A 155 -7.61 24.52 21.71
N ASP A 156 -6.67 24.98 22.53
CA ASP A 156 -5.74 26.07 22.19
C ASP A 156 -4.60 25.60 21.28
N TYR A 157 -4.19 24.34 21.40
CA TYR A 157 -3.15 23.73 20.57
C TYR A 157 -3.71 23.02 19.33
N CYS A 158 -4.98 22.61 19.38
CA CYS A 158 -5.60 21.80 18.35
C CYS A 158 -5.77 22.51 17.00
N LEU A 159 -5.76 21.73 15.92
CA LEU A 159 -6.19 22.18 14.62
C LEU A 159 -7.73 22.29 14.60
N HIS A 160 -8.23 23.52 14.51
CA HIS A 160 -9.66 23.78 14.38
C HIS A 160 -10.13 23.56 12.94
N VAL A 161 -11.23 22.85 12.79
CA VAL A 161 -11.90 22.60 11.52
C VAL A 161 -13.23 23.35 11.45
N SER A 162 -13.50 23.91 10.28
CA SER A 162 -14.78 24.51 9.91
C SER A 162 -15.77 23.44 9.44
N GLU A 163 -16.86 23.86 8.80
CA GLU A 163 -17.84 22.95 8.20
C GLU A 163 -17.20 21.97 7.21
N THR A 164 -17.77 20.77 7.14
CA THR A 164 -17.36 19.74 6.19
C THR A 164 -17.72 20.17 4.76
N THR A 165 -16.71 20.29 3.90
CA THR A 165 -16.93 20.63 2.47
C THR A 165 -17.49 19.47 1.65
N MET A 166 -17.56 18.27 2.25
CA MET A 166 -18.01 17.03 1.61
C MET A 166 -19.53 16.93 1.60
N LYS A 167 -20.19 17.51 0.57
CA LYS A 167 -21.66 17.48 0.36
C LYS A 167 -22.34 16.10 0.40
N LYS A 168 -21.59 14.99 0.36
CA LYS A 168 -22.10 13.62 0.38
C LYS A 168 -21.99 12.93 1.75
N MET A 169 -21.50 13.63 2.76
CA MET A 169 -21.27 13.05 4.08
C MET A 169 -22.55 13.03 4.93
N PRO A 170 -22.83 11.94 5.68
CA PRO A 170 -23.85 11.99 6.73
C PRO A 170 -23.43 13.01 7.79
N GLN A 171 -24.30 13.99 8.05
CA GLN A 171 -24.07 15.06 9.03
C GLN A 171 -23.69 14.46 10.40
N GLY A 172 -22.68 15.04 11.05
CA GLY A 172 -22.26 14.67 12.40
C GLY A 172 -21.36 13.43 12.53
N MET A 173 -20.93 12.81 11.43
CA MET A 173 -19.98 11.67 11.47
C MET A 173 -18.50 12.07 11.58
N LEU A 174 -18.16 13.33 11.31
CA LEU A 174 -16.81 13.87 11.52
C LEU A 174 -16.91 15.16 12.36
N PRO A 175 -15.79 15.62 12.94
CA PRO A 175 -15.75 16.88 13.69
C PRO A 175 -16.17 18.06 12.81
N GLU A 176 -17.08 18.86 13.34
CA GLU A 176 -17.53 20.13 12.76
C GLU A 176 -17.40 21.22 13.82
N TYR A 177 -16.94 22.40 13.41
CA TYR A 177 -16.84 23.60 14.25
C TYR A 177 -16.08 23.38 15.57
N GLY A 178 -14.85 22.89 15.49
CA GLY A 178 -14.02 22.70 16.68
C GLY A 178 -12.71 21.97 16.40
N CYS A 179 -12.13 21.44 17.47
CA CYS A 179 -10.89 20.68 17.42
C CYS A 179 -11.04 19.39 16.60
N LEU A 180 -10.08 19.12 15.71
CA LEU A 180 -10.00 17.90 14.91
C LEU A 180 -9.57 16.71 15.77
N ILE A 181 -10.54 16.11 16.46
CA ILE A 181 -10.41 14.87 17.23
C ILE A 181 -11.26 13.80 16.57
N VAL A 182 -10.65 12.68 16.18
CA VAL A 182 -11.32 11.56 15.54
C VAL A 182 -11.29 10.35 16.46
N SER A 183 -12.44 9.71 16.64
CA SER A 183 -12.58 8.54 17.51
C SER A 183 -13.81 7.68 17.14
N PRO A 184 -13.92 6.45 17.67
CA PRO A 184 -15.11 5.62 17.49
C PRO A 184 -16.40 6.24 18.05
N ALA A 185 -16.32 7.22 18.96
CA ALA A 185 -17.49 7.87 19.55
C ALA A 185 -18.39 8.57 18.51
N PHE A 186 -17.82 8.92 17.36
CA PHE A 186 -18.54 9.58 16.27
C PHE A 186 -19.63 8.73 15.62
N PHE A 187 -19.61 7.40 15.77
CA PHE A 187 -20.74 6.56 15.37
C PHE A 187 -22.03 6.91 16.11
N TRP A 188 -21.92 7.49 17.31
CA TRP A 188 -23.03 7.92 18.17
C TRP A 188 -23.00 9.44 18.42
N ASN A 189 -22.40 10.23 17.53
CA ASN A 189 -22.27 11.69 17.65
C ASN A 189 -21.66 12.14 19.00
N LYS A 190 -20.73 11.36 19.57
CA LYS A 190 -20.11 11.62 20.88
C LYS A 190 -21.09 11.59 22.07
N ASP A 191 -22.28 11.02 21.91
CA ASP A 191 -23.29 10.92 22.97
C ASP A 191 -23.31 9.51 23.60
N ILE A 192 -22.98 9.44 24.88
CA ILE A 192 -22.96 8.19 25.65
C ILE A 192 -24.35 7.57 25.82
N ASN A 193 -25.41 8.38 25.83
CA ASN A 193 -26.79 7.92 25.98
C ASN A 193 -27.23 7.19 24.70
N LYS A 194 -26.90 7.76 23.53
CA LYS A 194 -27.14 7.10 22.23
C LYS A 194 -26.40 5.78 22.11
N PHE A 195 -25.15 5.74 22.57
CA PHE A 195 -24.36 4.50 22.62
C PHE A 195 -24.99 3.46 23.56
N SER A 196 -25.46 3.88 24.74
CA SER A 196 -26.04 2.98 25.74
C SER A 196 -27.41 2.45 25.33
N ALA A 197 -28.18 3.25 24.56
CA ALA A 197 -29.46 2.84 23.99
C ALA A 197 -29.32 1.95 22.74
N ASP A 198 -28.13 1.88 22.13
CA ASP A 198 -27.89 1.08 20.92
C ASP A 198 -27.85 -0.43 21.24
N GLY A 199 -28.91 -1.13 20.82
CA GLY A 199 -29.05 -2.58 20.91
C GLY A 199 -28.10 -3.35 19.99
N GLU A 200 -27.67 -2.76 18.87
CA GLU A 200 -26.99 -3.42 17.76
C GLU A 200 -25.72 -2.68 17.29
N ILE A 201 -24.80 -2.40 18.22
CA ILE A 201 -23.53 -1.68 18.00
C ILE A 201 -22.75 -2.17 16.77
N ILE A 202 -22.71 -3.48 16.53
CA ILE A 202 -21.99 -4.05 15.38
C ILE A 202 -22.66 -3.65 14.07
N ASN A 203 -23.99 -3.63 14.00
CA ASN A 203 -24.69 -3.18 12.80
C ASN A 203 -24.48 -1.69 12.57
N THR A 204 -24.43 -0.87 13.62
CA THR A 204 -24.10 0.55 13.55
C THR A 204 -22.70 0.78 12.96
N ILE A 205 -21.69 0.04 13.45
CA ILE A 205 -20.31 0.16 12.98
C ILE A 205 -20.17 -0.38 11.54
N TYR A 206 -20.85 -1.47 11.20
CA TYR A 206 -20.82 -2.09 9.87
C TYR A 206 -21.81 -1.48 8.88
N ARG A 207 -22.47 -0.37 9.24
CA ARG A 207 -23.41 0.30 8.34
C ARG A 207 -22.70 0.67 7.04
N ASP A 208 -23.20 0.13 5.94
CA ASP A 208 -22.62 0.37 4.62
C ASP A 208 -22.81 1.84 4.24
N LEU A 209 -21.70 2.58 4.21
CA LEU A 209 -21.66 3.95 3.72
C LEU A 209 -21.49 3.95 2.20
N ARG A 210 -22.02 4.96 1.52
CA ARG A 210 -21.81 5.13 0.08
C ARG A 210 -20.34 5.50 -0.22
N PRO A 211 -19.80 5.14 -1.40
CA PRO A 211 -18.48 5.58 -1.84
C PRO A 211 -18.33 7.11 -1.75
N PRO A 212 -17.18 7.64 -1.30
CA PRO A 212 -15.86 7.00 -1.19
C PRO A 212 -15.57 6.27 0.13
N PHE A 213 -16.51 6.25 1.09
CA PHE A 213 -16.23 5.79 2.46
C PHE A 213 -16.31 4.27 2.65
N SER A 214 -16.75 3.53 1.63
CA SER A 214 -16.71 2.07 1.57
C SER A 214 -15.39 1.52 1.02
N THR A 215 -14.63 2.34 0.29
CA THR A 215 -13.32 1.96 -0.25
C THR A 215 -12.21 2.26 0.76
N PRO A 216 -11.25 1.34 1.02
CA PRO A 216 -10.15 1.60 1.93
C PRO A 216 -9.33 2.85 1.54
N PRO A 217 -8.95 3.72 2.50
CA PRO A 217 -9.32 3.68 3.91
C PRO A 217 -10.81 4.04 4.12
N SER A 218 -11.56 3.12 4.75
CA SER A 218 -12.99 3.30 4.99
C SER A 218 -13.23 4.28 6.15
N LEU A 219 -14.45 4.81 6.31
CA LEU A 219 -14.76 5.66 7.47
C LEU A 219 -14.46 4.95 8.79
N ARG A 220 -14.66 3.62 8.84
CA ARG A 220 -14.34 2.82 10.02
C ARG A 220 -12.85 2.84 10.35
N ASP A 221 -11.98 2.75 9.33
CA ASP A 221 -10.54 2.86 9.52
C ASP A 221 -10.16 4.24 10.08
N ILE A 222 -10.79 5.30 9.56
CA ILE A 222 -10.56 6.67 10.00
C ILE A 222 -11.02 6.86 11.46
N LEU A 223 -12.25 6.45 11.80
CA LEU A 223 -12.82 6.63 13.14
C LEU A 223 -12.15 5.76 14.19
N PHE A 224 -11.75 4.52 13.85
CA PHE A 224 -11.00 3.67 14.77
C PHE A 224 -9.51 4.05 14.85
N GLY A 225 -8.98 4.83 13.90
CA GLY A 225 -7.58 5.28 13.90
C GLY A 225 -6.54 4.16 13.81
N VAL A 226 -6.97 2.92 13.55
CA VAL A 226 -6.15 1.72 13.35
C VAL A 226 -6.70 0.94 12.17
N VAL A 227 -5.86 0.15 11.50
CA VAL A 227 -6.27 -0.67 10.36
C VAL A 227 -7.40 -1.61 10.78
N TRP A 228 -8.51 -1.67 10.03
CA TRP A 228 -9.70 -2.44 10.41
C TRP A 228 -9.41 -3.89 10.79
N LYS A 229 -8.46 -4.53 10.08
CA LYS A 229 -8.03 -5.92 10.33
C LYS A 229 -7.45 -6.13 11.73
N GLU A 230 -6.88 -5.09 12.34
CA GLU A 230 -6.20 -5.11 13.64
C GLU A 230 -7.11 -4.70 14.80
N THR A 231 -8.29 -4.14 14.52
CA THR A 231 -9.26 -3.71 15.55
C THR A 231 -9.80 -4.86 16.40
N GLY A 232 -9.77 -6.10 15.89
CA GLY A 232 -10.42 -7.25 16.52
C GLY A 232 -11.95 -7.28 16.37
N VAL A 233 -12.55 -6.30 15.68
CA VAL A 233 -14.01 -6.19 15.50
C VAL A 233 -14.47 -6.92 14.23
N LYS A 234 -15.16 -8.06 14.40
CA LYS A 234 -15.68 -8.88 13.28
C LYS A 234 -17.21 -8.86 13.22
N ARG A 235 -17.77 -8.83 12.00
CA ARG A 235 -19.23 -8.83 11.74
C ARG A 235 -19.91 -10.09 12.28
N PHE A 236 -19.29 -11.25 12.04
CA PHE A 236 -19.80 -12.54 12.47
C PHE A 236 -18.90 -13.12 13.57
N TYR A 237 -19.53 -13.47 14.69
CA TYR A 237 -18.89 -14.14 15.80
C TYR A 237 -19.26 -15.63 15.78
N LEU A 238 -18.25 -16.50 15.72
CA LEU A 238 -18.45 -17.95 15.67
C LEU A 238 -17.99 -18.67 16.95
N ARG A 239 -17.09 -18.06 17.74
CA ARG A 239 -16.51 -18.67 18.94
C ARG A 239 -16.29 -17.62 20.04
N ASN A 240 -16.58 -18.01 21.28
CA ASN A 240 -16.25 -17.25 22.49
C ASN A 240 -14.79 -17.53 22.88
N ARG A 241 -13.88 -16.65 22.46
CA ARG A 241 -12.45 -16.71 22.77
C ARG A 241 -11.98 -15.35 23.28
N GLN A 242 -10.90 -15.35 24.04
CA GLN A 242 -10.21 -14.13 24.42
C GLN A 242 -9.82 -13.36 23.16
N ARG A 243 -10.01 -12.04 23.19
CA ARG A 243 -9.71 -11.14 22.07
C ARG A 243 -9.22 -9.80 22.59
N VAL A 244 -8.48 -9.11 21.72
CA VAL A 244 -8.07 -7.72 21.95
C VAL A 244 -8.87 -6.85 21.02
N ILE A 245 -9.61 -5.90 21.58
CA ILE A 245 -10.27 -4.84 20.82
C ILE A 245 -9.36 -3.63 20.85
N SER A 246 -8.98 -3.15 19.66
CA SER A 246 -8.05 -2.04 19.49
C SER A 246 -8.72 -0.89 18.76
N PHE A 247 -8.58 0.32 19.28
CA PHE A 247 -8.96 1.56 18.62
C PHE A 247 -8.03 2.68 19.07
N ALA A 248 -8.05 3.81 18.38
CA ALA A 248 -7.29 4.99 18.72
C ALA A 248 -8.18 6.23 18.76
N VAL A 249 -7.86 7.13 19.68
CA VAL A 249 -8.32 8.53 19.63
C VAL A 249 -7.21 9.33 18.97
N THR A 250 -7.51 9.92 17.82
CA THR A 250 -6.54 10.70 17.04
C THR A 250 -6.83 12.17 17.21
N ILE A 251 -5.86 12.93 17.73
CA ILE A 251 -5.92 14.38 17.92
C ILE A 251 -4.95 15.01 16.92
N VAL A 252 -5.41 16.02 16.19
CA VAL A 252 -4.57 16.77 15.27
C VAL A 252 -4.29 18.14 15.87
N PHE A 253 -3.03 18.41 16.19
CA PHE A 253 -2.55 19.67 16.75
C PHE A 253 -1.99 20.60 15.67
N LYS A 254 -2.22 21.90 15.82
CA LYS A 254 -1.63 22.95 14.99
C LYS A 254 -0.24 23.36 15.51
N LYS A 255 -0.04 23.30 16.83
CA LYS A 255 1.21 23.64 17.51
C LYS A 255 1.66 22.45 18.36
N TYR A 256 2.96 22.29 18.50
CA TYR A 256 3.56 21.26 19.34
C TYR A 256 4.32 21.91 20.49
N ASP A 257 4.03 21.46 21.71
CA ASP A 257 4.79 21.78 22.92
C ASP A 257 5.06 20.48 23.68
N GLN A 258 6.34 20.16 23.87
CA GLN A 258 6.78 18.93 24.53
C GLN A 258 6.27 18.86 25.98
N ARG A 259 6.21 19.98 26.72
CA ARG A 259 5.76 20.00 28.12
C ARG A 259 4.28 19.72 28.25
N PHE A 260 3.48 20.35 27.40
CA PHE A 260 2.04 20.13 27.33
C PHE A 260 1.72 18.66 26.99
N MET A 261 2.41 18.10 25.99
CA MET A 261 2.20 16.71 25.56
C MET A 261 2.61 15.70 26.64
N ALA A 262 3.69 15.95 27.36
CA ALA A 262 4.10 15.13 28.50
C ALA A 262 3.07 15.18 29.63
N ALA A 263 2.60 16.37 30.01
CA ALA A 263 1.58 16.52 31.06
C ALA A 263 0.24 15.87 30.69
N LEU A 264 -0.17 15.95 29.41
CA LEU A 264 -1.36 15.26 28.90
C LEU A 264 -1.19 13.75 29.01
N ARG A 265 -0.04 13.22 28.60
CA ARG A 265 0.29 11.79 28.72
C ARG A 265 0.21 11.33 30.18
N ASP A 266 0.82 12.07 31.10
CA ASP A 266 0.86 11.72 32.52
C ASP A 266 -0.56 11.70 33.12
N LYS A 267 -1.37 12.73 32.86
CA LYS A 267 -2.76 12.77 33.32
C LYS A 267 -3.58 11.59 32.78
N LEU A 268 -3.42 11.23 31.50
CA LEU A 268 -4.14 10.11 30.91
C LEU A 268 -3.67 8.75 31.46
N GLN A 269 -2.38 8.59 31.72
CA GLN A 269 -1.84 7.37 32.34
C GLN A 269 -2.35 7.18 33.78
N VAL A 270 -2.53 8.28 34.53
CA VAL A 270 -3.11 8.24 35.88
C VAL A 270 -4.61 7.96 35.83
N ALA A 271 -5.36 8.59 34.92
CA ALA A 271 -6.81 8.40 34.78
C ALA A 271 -7.19 7.01 34.25
N HIS A 272 -6.34 6.44 33.39
CA HIS A 272 -6.55 5.14 32.76
C HIS A 272 -5.33 4.24 32.97
N PRO A 273 -5.22 3.59 34.15
CA PRO A 273 -4.05 2.77 34.46
C PRO A 273 -3.90 1.62 33.47
N LEU A 274 -2.71 1.53 32.87
CA LEU A 274 -2.34 0.46 31.96
C LEU A 274 -2.32 -0.87 32.72
N SER A 275 -3.07 -1.87 32.27
CA SER A 275 -3.03 -3.21 32.87
C SER A 275 -1.71 -3.96 32.61
N LEU A 276 -0.85 -3.43 31.73
CA LEU A 276 0.46 -3.96 31.40
C LEU A 276 1.49 -2.82 31.54
N THR A 277 2.42 -2.95 32.48
CA THR A 277 3.55 -2.05 32.64
C THR A 277 4.50 -2.24 31.45
N PHE A 278 4.34 -1.42 30.41
CA PHE A 278 5.33 -1.36 29.33
C PHE A 278 6.53 -0.56 29.84
N ASN A 279 7.62 -1.25 30.19
CA ASN A 279 8.93 -0.63 30.35
C ASN A 279 9.44 -0.20 28.97
N ASN A 280 8.96 0.94 28.47
CA ASN A 280 9.53 1.58 27.29
C ASN A 280 10.89 2.16 27.69
N SER A 281 11.94 1.36 27.50
CA SER A 281 13.34 1.78 27.59
C SER A 281 13.84 2.38 26.27
N GLU A 282 12.99 2.41 25.24
CA GLU A 282 13.29 3.04 23.95
C GLU A 282 12.99 4.53 24.01
N VAL A 283 13.90 5.34 23.45
CA VAL A 283 13.72 6.78 23.28
C VAL A 283 12.50 7.01 22.39
N ASP A 284 11.54 7.80 22.86
CA ASP A 284 10.36 8.09 22.04
C ASP A 284 10.78 8.88 20.78
N HIS A 285 10.37 8.39 19.61
CA HIS A 285 10.68 8.98 18.31
C HIS A 285 9.47 9.65 17.68
N LEU A 286 9.68 10.79 17.03
CA LEU A 286 8.71 11.50 16.22
C LEU A 286 8.86 11.06 14.75
N ALA A 287 7.78 10.57 14.15
CA ALA A 287 7.73 10.23 12.74
C ALA A 287 7.23 11.41 11.90
N HIS A 288 8.08 11.89 10.99
CA HIS A 288 7.77 12.90 10.00
C HIS A 288 7.27 12.24 8.73
N VAL A 289 6.07 12.61 8.30
CA VAL A 289 5.37 12.03 7.16
C VAL A 289 5.19 13.10 6.09
N HIS A 290 5.80 12.92 4.93
CA HIS A 290 5.68 13.85 3.81
C HIS A 290 4.95 13.21 2.63
N PHE A 291 3.85 13.83 2.25
CA PHE A 291 3.12 13.48 1.03
C PHE A 291 3.67 14.31 -0.12
N ARG A 292 4.42 13.65 -1.01
CA ARG A 292 4.90 14.28 -2.24
C ARG A 292 3.71 14.58 -3.15
N ALA A 293 3.54 15.84 -3.53
CA ALA A 293 2.59 16.20 -4.58
C ALA A 293 3.15 15.73 -5.93
N ILE A 294 2.66 14.59 -6.42
CA ILE A 294 3.10 14.03 -7.70
C ILE A 294 2.26 14.60 -8.84
N ASN A 295 2.92 15.32 -9.74
CA ASN A 295 2.34 15.67 -11.04
C ASN A 295 2.39 14.44 -11.94
N HIS A 296 1.30 13.68 -11.96
CA HIS A 296 1.17 12.41 -12.67
C HIS A 296 1.63 12.53 -14.14
N PHE A 297 1.30 13.63 -14.82
CA PHE A 297 1.72 13.87 -16.21
C PHE A 297 3.24 13.88 -16.39
N VAL A 298 3.98 14.56 -15.51
CA VAL A 298 5.43 14.72 -15.66
C VAL A 298 6.16 13.40 -15.38
N GLU A 299 5.67 12.62 -14.41
CA GLU A 299 6.30 11.35 -14.01
C GLU A 299 6.02 10.21 -15.00
N TYR A 300 4.82 10.16 -15.59
CA TYR A 300 4.49 9.13 -16.60
C TYR A 300 4.99 9.46 -18.01
N THR A 301 5.33 10.72 -18.30
CA THR A 301 5.87 11.12 -19.61
C THR A 301 7.11 10.31 -20.04
N PRO A 302 8.19 10.19 -19.24
CA PRO A 302 9.36 9.40 -19.63
C PRO A 302 9.03 7.92 -19.84
N LEU A 303 8.13 7.36 -19.03
CA LEU A 303 7.66 5.99 -19.19
C LEU A 303 6.93 5.80 -20.52
N MET A 304 5.99 6.71 -20.85
CA MET A 304 5.29 6.70 -22.14
C MET A 304 6.26 6.83 -23.32
N VAL A 305 7.22 7.77 -23.24
CA VAL A 305 8.25 7.93 -24.29
C VAL A 305 9.05 6.65 -24.47
N SER A 306 9.45 5.98 -23.37
CA SER A 306 10.20 4.72 -23.45
C SER A 306 9.41 3.61 -24.14
N TYR A 307 8.11 3.48 -23.87
CA TYR A 307 7.25 2.49 -24.53
C TYR A 307 7.03 2.79 -26.01
N VAL A 308 6.92 4.07 -26.37
CA VAL A 308 6.83 4.48 -27.79
C VAL A 308 8.14 4.16 -28.52
N LEU A 309 9.29 4.48 -27.92
CA LEU A 309 10.60 4.14 -28.48
C LEU A 309 10.79 2.62 -28.61
N LEU A 310 10.36 1.86 -27.61
CA LEU A 310 10.36 0.40 -27.63
C LEU A 310 9.53 -0.14 -28.80
N PHE A 311 8.30 0.37 -28.97
CA PHE A 311 7.41 -0.02 -30.05
C PHE A 311 8.03 0.26 -31.41
N LEU A 312 8.60 1.46 -31.60
CA LEU A 312 9.29 1.84 -32.84
C LEU A 312 10.49 0.94 -33.11
N TYR A 313 11.30 0.65 -32.09
CA TYR A 313 12.46 -0.23 -32.22
C TYR A 313 12.05 -1.66 -32.64
N ILE A 314 11.05 -2.25 -31.99
CA ILE A 314 10.53 -3.59 -32.37
C ILE A 314 9.96 -3.54 -33.79
N TYR A 315 9.18 -2.52 -34.12
CA TYR A 315 8.63 -2.33 -35.45
C TYR A 315 9.71 -2.28 -36.54
N PHE A 316 10.77 -1.49 -36.34
CA PHE A 316 11.89 -1.42 -37.29
C PHE A 316 12.69 -2.73 -37.35
N SER A 317 12.88 -3.40 -36.21
CA SER A 317 13.56 -4.72 -36.15
C SER A 317 12.78 -5.78 -36.94
N VAL A 318 11.45 -5.83 -36.78
CA VAL A 318 10.57 -6.76 -37.50
C VAL A 318 10.42 -6.38 -38.96
N ARG A 319 10.47 -5.08 -39.30
CA ARG A 319 10.36 -4.62 -40.70
C ARG A 319 11.47 -5.15 -41.60
N LYS A 320 12.68 -5.38 -41.05
CA LYS A 320 13.81 -6.01 -41.76
C LYS A 320 13.56 -7.47 -42.14
N ILE A 321 12.50 -8.10 -41.61
CA ILE A 321 12.15 -9.48 -41.89
C ILE A 321 11.10 -9.50 -43.01
N GLU A 322 11.46 -10.08 -44.16
CA GLU A 322 10.62 -10.10 -45.37
C GLU A 322 9.51 -11.16 -45.35
N MET A 323 9.42 -11.98 -44.30
CA MET A 323 8.62 -13.22 -44.25
C MET A 323 7.25 -13.15 -43.55
N VAL A 324 6.62 -11.97 -43.39
CA VAL A 324 5.30 -11.87 -42.71
C VAL A 324 4.32 -10.89 -43.38
N LYS A 325 3.06 -11.32 -43.56
CA LYS A 325 1.96 -10.54 -44.17
C LYS A 325 1.55 -9.30 -43.35
N SER A 326 1.57 -9.37 -42.01
CA SER A 326 1.21 -8.26 -41.12
C SER A 326 2.34 -7.94 -40.14
N LYS A 327 3.18 -6.97 -40.52
CA LYS A 327 4.32 -6.50 -39.70
C LYS A 327 3.86 -5.74 -38.45
N TRP A 328 2.77 -4.99 -38.57
CA TRP A 328 2.14 -4.26 -37.46
C TRP A 328 1.56 -5.21 -36.40
N GLY A 329 0.91 -6.29 -36.82
CA GLY A 329 0.33 -7.26 -35.89
C GLY A 329 1.38 -7.99 -35.05
N LEU A 330 2.52 -8.36 -35.65
CA LEU A 330 3.61 -9.04 -34.94
C LEU A 330 4.25 -8.12 -33.89
N ALA A 331 4.55 -6.87 -34.26
CA ALA A 331 5.12 -5.89 -33.34
C ALA A 331 4.16 -5.53 -32.19
N PHE A 332 2.88 -5.36 -32.49
CA PHE A 332 1.85 -5.11 -31.47
C PHE A 332 1.72 -6.29 -30.50
N SER A 333 1.65 -7.52 -31.02
CA SER A 333 1.59 -8.73 -30.19
C SER A 333 2.78 -8.85 -29.26
N ALA A 334 4.00 -8.58 -29.76
CA ALA A 334 5.21 -8.60 -28.95
C ALA A 334 5.15 -7.63 -27.76
N VAL A 335 4.72 -6.39 -28.00
CA VAL A 335 4.59 -5.36 -26.96
C VAL A 335 3.51 -5.74 -25.95
N VAL A 336 2.36 -6.24 -26.42
CA VAL A 336 1.27 -6.72 -25.55
C VAL A 336 1.74 -7.88 -24.67
N THR A 337 2.53 -8.82 -25.20
CA THR A 337 3.08 -9.94 -24.40
C THR A 337 4.02 -9.45 -23.29
N VAL A 338 4.88 -8.48 -23.58
CA VAL A 338 5.77 -7.88 -22.56
C VAL A 338 4.95 -7.16 -21.48
N ILE A 339 3.99 -6.33 -21.87
CA ILE A 339 3.09 -5.64 -20.93
C ILE A 339 2.29 -6.63 -20.08
N ALA A 340 1.72 -7.66 -20.71
CA ALA A 340 0.97 -8.69 -20.00
C ALA A 340 1.84 -9.43 -18.98
N SER A 341 3.09 -9.80 -19.32
CA SER A 341 4.00 -10.45 -18.37
C SER A 341 4.34 -9.57 -17.16
N LEU A 342 4.53 -8.27 -17.37
CA LEU A 342 4.74 -7.29 -16.30
C LEU A 342 3.51 -7.21 -15.40
N LEU A 343 2.32 -7.02 -15.97
CA LEU A 343 1.07 -6.92 -15.21
C LEU A 343 0.79 -8.20 -14.43
N MET A 344 0.99 -9.38 -15.02
CA MET A 344 0.81 -10.66 -14.34
C MET A 344 1.77 -10.82 -13.14
N SER A 345 3.05 -10.47 -13.32
CA SER A 345 4.04 -10.53 -12.24
C SER A 345 3.69 -9.59 -11.09
N VAL A 346 3.38 -8.33 -11.40
CA VAL A 346 2.96 -7.33 -10.39
C VAL A 346 1.70 -7.79 -9.66
N SER A 347 0.73 -8.34 -10.38
CA SER A 347 -0.51 -8.86 -9.78
C SER A 347 -0.26 -9.94 -8.75
N LEU A 348 0.59 -10.92 -9.07
CA LEU A 348 0.91 -12.03 -8.17
C LEU A 348 1.64 -11.53 -6.93
N CYS A 349 2.62 -10.64 -7.08
CA CYS A 349 3.31 -10.02 -5.96
C CYS A 349 2.32 -9.34 -5.00
N LEU A 350 1.35 -8.59 -5.54
CA LEU A 350 0.35 -7.89 -4.77
C LEU A 350 -0.67 -8.84 -4.13
N SER A 351 -1.03 -9.93 -4.80
CA SER A 351 -1.91 -10.97 -4.24
C SER A 351 -1.29 -11.66 -3.01
N PHE A 352 0.05 -11.75 -2.95
CA PHE A 352 0.77 -12.26 -1.77
C PHE A 352 1.02 -11.18 -0.70
N GLY A 353 0.55 -9.95 -0.92
CA GLY A 353 0.74 -8.84 0.02
C GLY A 353 2.15 -8.24 -0.01
N LEU A 354 2.95 -8.56 -1.02
CA LEU A 354 4.25 -7.94 -1.23
C LEU A 354 4.02 -6.61 -1.94
N THR A 355 4.13 -5.51 -1.20
CA THR A 355 4.19 -4.18 -1.80
C THR A 355 5.60 -3.98 -2.37
N PRO A 356 5.77 -3.89 -3.70
CA PRO A 356 7.09 -3.57 -4.26
C PRO A 356 7.54 -2.24 -3.65
N SER A 357 8.66 -2.24 -2.93
CA SER A 357 9.13 -1.06 -2.20
C SER A 357 9.38 0.09 -3.19
N LEU A 358 8.84 1.28 -2.88
CA LEU A 358 8.95 2.46 -3.75
C LEU A 358 10.39 2.94 -4.00
N ASN A 359 11.36 2.52 -3.18
CA ASN A 359 12.78 2.77 -3.46
C ASN A 359 13.22 1.91 -4.65
N GLY A 360 13.04 2.43 -5.86
CA GLY A 360 13.41 1.78 -7.13
C GLY A 360 12.24 1.27 -7.97
N SER A 361 10.99 1.50 -7.56
CA SER A 361 9.81 1.15 -8.38
C SER A 361 9.79 1.88 -9.73
N GLU A 362 10.46 3.04 -9.82
CA GLU A 362 10.65 3.76 -11.08
C GLU A 362 11.51 2.96 -12.08
N ILE A 363 12.50 2.18 -11.62
CA ILE A 363 13.45 1.46 -12.49
C ILE A 363 12.87 0.11 -12.97
N PHE A 364 11.99 -0.49 -12.16
CA PHE A 364 11.46 -1.83 -12.39
C PHE A 364 10.76 -2.03 -13.76
N PRO A 365 9.85 -1.12 -14.21
CA PRO A 365 9.24 -1.23 -15.53
C PRO A 365 10.25 -1.25 -16.67
N TYR A 366 11.33 -0.47 -16.58
CA TYR A 366 12.36 -0.39 -17.61
C TYR A 366 13.19 -1.67 -17.68
N LEU A 367 13.57 -2.25 -16.54
CA LEU A 367 14.29 -3.53 -16.49
C LEU A 367 13.49 -4.67 -17.12
N VAL A 368 12.21 -4.79 -16.77
CA VAL A 368 11.33 -5.83 -17.31
C VAL A 368 11.13 -5.65 -18.82
N VAL A 369 11.02 -4.41 -19.29
CA VAL A 369 10.94 -4.09 -20.72
C VAL A 369 12.20 -4.53 -21.47
N ILE A 370 13.40 -4.24 -20.94
CA ILE A 370 14.67 -4.62 -21.57
C ILE A 370 14.79 -6.14 -21.66
N ILE A 371 14.54 -6.86 -20.56
CA ILE A 371 14.63 -8.33 -20.51
C ILE A 371 13.56 -8.97 -21.43
N GLY A 372 12.32 -8.47 -21.37
CA GLY A 372 11.22 -8.97 -22.20
C GLY A 372 11.48 -8.77 -23.70
N LEU A 373 12.04 -7.63 -24.08
CA LEU A 373 12.44 -7.34 -25.45
C LEU A 373 13.54 -8.28 -25.95
N GLU A 374 14.58 -8.53 -25.15
CA GLU A 374 15.69 -9.42 -25.54
C GLU A 374 15.15 -10.82 -25.87
N ASN A 375 14.28 -11.36 -25.01
CA ASN A 375 13.66 -12.67 -25.19
C ASN A 375 12.80 -12.75 -26.46
N VAL A 376 11.97 -11.74 -26.73
CA VAL A 376 11.10 -11.74 -27.92
C VAL A 376 11.92 -11.60 -29.22
N LEU A 377 12.98 -10.80 -29.21
CA LEU A 377 13.85 -10.64 -30.38
C LEU A 377 14.65 -11.89 -30.70
N VAL A 378 15.19 -12.56 -29.69
CA VAL A 378 15.90 -13.83 -29.85
C VAL A 378 14.96 -14.88 -30.45
N MET A 379 13.73 -15.00 -29.93
CA MET A 379 12.70 -15.89 -30.45
C MET A 379 12.29 -15.56 -31.89
N THR A 380 12.15 -14.28 -32.22
CA THR A 380 11.77 -13.86 -33.58
C THR A 380 12.88 -14.14 -34.59
N LYS A 381 14.15 -13.90 -34.21
CA LYS A 381 15.30 -14.17 -35.07
C LYS A 381 15.47 -15.65 -35.38
N SER A 382 15.26 -16.53 -34.40
CA SER A 382 15.42 -17.97 -34.61
C SER A 382 14.38 -18.55 -35.57
N ILE A 383 13.10 -18.18 -35.39
CA ILE A 383 11.99 -18.63 -36.23
C ILE A 383 12.17 -18.16 -37.68
N VAL A 384 12.79 -17.01 -37.87
CA VAL A 384 13.07 -16.44 -39.19
C VAL A 384 14.32 -17.04 -39.83
N SER A 385 15.28 -17.50 -39.04
CA SER A 385 16.49 -18.17 -39.53
C SER A 385 16.27 -19.63 -39.97
N THR A 386 15.13 -20.24 -39.61
CA THR A 386 14.78 -21.60 -40.07
C THR A 386 14.39 -21.62 -41.57
N PRO A 387 14.98 -22.53 -42.38
CA PRO A 387 14.82 -22.52 -43.83
C PRO A 387 13.37 -22.77 -44.31
N ILE A 388 13.01 -22.16 -45.44
CA ILE A 388 11.64 -21.93 -45.93
C ILE A 388 10.98 -23.19 -46.55
N GLN A 389 11.73 -24.28 -46.71
CA GLN A 389 11.28 -25.47 -47.45
C GLN A 389 10.25 -26.35 -46.69
N LEU A 390 9.78 -25.93 -45.52
CA LEU A 390 8.94 -26.73 -44.62
C LEU A 390 7.63 -26.00 -44.28
N ASP A 391 6.55 -26.77 -44.07
CA ASP A 391 5.21 -26.22 -43.78
C ASP A 391 5.23 -25.29 -42.55
N VAL A 392 4.36 -24.26 -42.52
CA VAL A 392 4.37 -23.16 -41.52
C VAL A 392 4.40 -23.70 -40.08
N LYS A 393 3.69 -24.81 -39.82
CA LYS A 393 3.62 -25.47 -38.50
C LYS A 393 4.95 -26.08 -38.06
N LEU A 394 5.69 -26.67 -39.00
CA LEU A 394 6.97 -27.32 -38.74
C LEU A 394 8.09 -26.29 -38.55
N ARG A 395 8.01 -25.15 -39.26
CA ARG A 395 8.92 -24.01 -39.07
C ARG A 395 8.81 -23.37 -37.69
N VAL A 396 7.59 -23.17 -37.18
CA VAL A 396 7.37 -22.63 -35.83
C VAL A 396 7.91 -23.58 -34.76
N ALA A 397 7.70 -24.89 -34.92
CA ALA A 397 8.21 -25.91 -34.00
C ALA A 397 9.75 -25.99 -33.99
N GLN A 398 10.38 -25.92 -35.17
CA GLN A 398 11.85 -25.99 -35.32
C GLN A 398 12.55 -24.69 -34.90
N GLY A 399 11.93 -23.53 -35.13
CA GLY A 399 12.44 -22.23 -34.67
C GLY A 399 12.40 -22.06 -33.15
N ARG A 400 11.40 -22.66 -32.48
CA ARG A 400 11.31 -22.67 -31.01
C ARG A 400 12.31 -23.65 -30.38
N MET A 401 12.51 -24.82 -30.99
CA MET A 401 13.50 -25.81 -30.58
C MET A 401 14.93 -25.25 -30.59
N THR A 402 15.28 -24.47 -31.61
CA THR A 402 16.65 -23.93 -31.77
C THR A 402 17.00 -22.81 -30.78
N THR A 403 16.02 -22.05 -30.28
CA THR A 403 16.25 -20.97 -29.31
C THR A 403 16.59 -21.39 -27.90
N GLU A 404 16.05 -22.52 -27.45
CA GLU A 404 16.17 -22.92 -26.05
C GLU A 404 17.27 -23.96 -25.82
N VAL A 405 17.89 -24.47 -26.90
CA VAL A 405 18.82 -25.61 -26.88
C VAL A 405 20.23 -25.24 -27.34
N VAL A 406 20.38 -24.18 -28.13
CA VAL A 406 21.70 -23.65 -28.49
C VAL A 406 22.12 -22.66 -27.40
N PRO A 407 23.19 -22.92 -26.62
CA PRO A 407 23.68 -21.93 -25.68
C PRO A 407 24.18 -20.69 -26.43
N ARG A 408 24.00 -19.51 -25.82
CA ARG A 408 24.64 -18.26 -26.27
C ARG A 408 26.14 -18.44 -26.45
#